data_AF-X1UZ58-F1
#
_entry.id   AF-X1UZ58-F1
#
_cell.length_a   1.000
_cell.length_b   1.000
_cell.length_c   1.000
_cell.angle_alpha   90.00
_cell.angle_beta   90.00
_cell.angle_gamma   90.00
#
_symmetry.space_group_name_H-M   'P 1'
#
loop_
_entity.id
_entity.type
_entity.pdbx_description
1 polymer ?
#
loop_
_entity_poly.entity_id
_entity_poly.type
_entity_poly.pdbx_seq_one_letter_code
_entity_poly.pdbx_strand_id
1 'polypeptide(L)' 'MKIKVGDKVYDGKDEPVMVILKQKEKKLIADMSPKSTKYCMYPDKEYWTKDDCRNIKAWIEDA' A
#
# COMPACT_ATOMS: atom_id res chain seq x y z
N MET A 1 6.36 -7.62 0.82
CA MET A 1 6.53 -6.61 -0.26
C MET A 1 7.61 -5.73 0.29
N LYS A 2 8.81 -5.77 -0.30
CA LYS A 2 9.94 -5.00 0.20
C LYS A 2 10.03 -3.70 -0.58
N ILE A 3 10.02 -2.58 0.13
CA ILE A 3 10.10 -1.24 -0.47
C ILE A 3 11.31 -0.53 0.10
N LYS A 4 12.19 -0.02 -0.77
CA LYS A 4 13.31 0.84 -0.37
C LYS A 4 12.96 2.30 -0.64
N VAL A 5 13.00 3.13 0.39
CA VAL A 5 12.81 4.59 0.29
C VAL A 5 14.08 5.26 0.82
N GLY A 6 14.87 5.84 -0.08
CA GLY A 6 16.23 6.30 0.27
C GLY A 6 17.08 5.13 0.75
N ASP A 7 17.60 5.22 1.97
CA ASP A 7 18.42 4.16 2.58
C ASP A 7 17.63 3.21 3.50
N LYS A 8 16.34 3.47 3.71
CA LYS A 8 15.49 2.63 4.55
C LYS A 8 14.76 1.58 3.71
N VAL A 9 14.73 0.35 4.22
CA VAL A 9 13.95 -0.76 3.66
C VAL A 9 12.79 -1.07 4.59
N TYR A 10 11.59 -1.13 4.01
CA TYR A 10 10.34 -1.52 4.64
C TYR A 10 9.95 -2.91 4.11
N ASP A 11 9.49 -3.81 4.97
CA ASP A 11 8.96 -5.11 4.56
C ASP A 11 7.51 -5.26 5.00
N GLY A 12 6.62 -5.43 4.02
CA GLY A 12 5.19 -5.70 4.22
C GLY A 12 4.89 -6.96 5.06
N LYS A 13 5.90 -7.78 5.37
CA LYS A 13 5.80 -8.91 6.31
C LYS A 13 5.89 -8.50 7.77
N ASP A 14 6.55 -7.38 8.05
CA ASP A 14 6.82 -6.88 9.40
C ASP A 14 5.90 -5.71 9.76
N GLU A 15 5.46 -4.92 8.76
CA GLU A 15 4.55 -3.78 8.96
C GLU A 15 3.57 -3.62 7.78
N PRO A 16 2.39 -3.00 7.96
CA PRO A 16 1.49 -2.69 6.86
C PRO A 16 2.12 -1.69 5.90
N VAL A 17 2.10 -1.99 4.60
CA VAL A 17 2.70 -1.13 3.56
C VAL A 17 1.69 -0.84 2.45
N MET A 18 1.57 0.43 2.07
CA MET A 18 0.73 0.87 0.94
C MET A 18 1.53 1.74 -0.03
N VAL A 19 1.44 1.42 -1.32
CA VAL A 19 1.97 2.24 -2.41
C VAL A 19 0.82 2.95 -3.11
N ILE A 20 0.88 4.28 -3.15
CA ILE A 20 -0.06 5.14 -3.86
C ILE A 20 0.68 5.77 -5.04
N LEU A 21 0.25 5.46 -6.26
CA LEU A 21 0.86 5.98 -7.48
C LEU A 21 0.34 7.39 -7.78
N LYS A 22 1.24 8.33 -8.10
CA LYS A 22 0.83 9.66 -8.58
C LYS A 22 0.46 9.58 -10.05
N GLN A 23 -0.13 10.66 -10.57
CA GLN A 23 -0.61 10.74 -11.96
C GLN A 23 0.45 10.35 -13.01
N LYS A 24 1.71 10.71 -12.78
CA LYS A 24 2.80 10.38 -13.72
C LYS A 24 3.05 8.87 -13.78
N GLU A 25 3.08 8.18 -12.64
CA GLU A 25 3.30 6.74 -12.58
C GLU A 25 2.09 5.95 -13.05
N LYS A 26 0.86 6.46 -12.84
CA LYS A 26 -0.37 5.86 -13.40
C LYS A 26 -0.32 5.74 -14.92
N LYS A 27 0.35 6.65 -15.63
CA LYS A 27 0.55 6.56 -17.09
C LYS A 27 1.47 5.41 -17.50
N LEU A 28 2.40 5.01 -16.63
CA LEU A 28 3.34 3.91 -16.91
C LEU A 28 2.68 2.53 -16.79
N ILE A 29 1.56 2.46 -16.08
CA ILE A 29 0.75 1.25 -15.89
C ILE A 29 -0.65 1.43 -16.50
N ALA A 30 -0.78 2.24 -17.54
CA ALA A 30 -2.07 2.61 -18.14
C ALA A 30 -2.81 1.41 -18.78
N ASP A 31 -2.07 0.34 -19.05
CA ASP A 31 -2.52 -0.98 -19.49
C ASP A 31 -3.13 -1.82 -18.36
N MET A 32 -2.93 -1.44 -17.09
CA MET A 32 -3.63 -2.00 -15.94
C MET A 32 -5.00 -1.36 -15.73
N SER A 33 -5.85 -2.01 -14.94
CA SER A 33 -7.15 -1.44 -14.56
C SER A 33 -6.99 -0.07 -13.92
N PRO A 34 -7.81 0.94 -14.25
CA PRO A 34 -7.79 2.26 -13.59
C PRO A 34 -8.01 2.19 -12.07
N LYS A 35 -8.56 1.07 -11.56
CA LYS A 35 -8.73 0.81 -10.13
C LYS A 35 -7.46 0.25 -9.46
N SER A 36 -6.50 -0.26 -10.23
CA SER A 36 -5.22 -0.84 -9.76
C SER A 36 -4.14 0.22 -9.53
N THR A 37 -4.48 1.27 -8.78
CA THR A 37 -3.55 2.39 -8.49
C THR A 37 -3.01 2.41 -7.07
N LYS A 38 -3.52 1.51 -6.22
CA LYS A 38 -3.09 1.29 -4.85
C LYS A 38 -2.69 -0.17 -4.67
N TYR A 39 -1.55 -0.40 -4.05
CA TYR A 39 -1.07 -1.74 -3.71
C TYR A 39 -0.82 -1.79 -2.21
N CYS A 40 -1.52 -2.67 -1.52
CA CYS A 40 -1.39 -2.83 -0.08
C CYS A 40 -0.93 -4.25 0.27
N MET A 41 0.04 -4.34 1.18
CA MET A 41 0.46 -5.60 1.77
C MET A 41 0.37 -5.50 3.30
N TYR A 42 0.00 -6.63 3.89
CA TYR A 42 -0.29 -6.83 5.29
C TYR A 42 0.64 -7.94 5.84
N PRO A 43 1.15 -7.82 7.07
CA PRO A 43 1.83 -8.91 7.76
C PRO A 43 0.97 -10.17 7.86
N ASP A 44 1.57 -11.33 7.53
CA ASP A 44 0.87 -12.63 7.54
C ASP A 44 0.45 -13.09 8.94
N LYS A 45 0.99 -12.48 10.02
CA LYS A 45 0.92 -13.01 11.39
C LYS A 45 0.34 -12.08 12.45
N GLU A 46 -0.26 -10.95 12.07
CA GLU A 46 -0.80 -10.00 13.06
C GLU A 46 -2.30 -10.16 13.31
N TYR A 47 -2.66 -10.15 14.60
CA TYR A 47 -4.02 -9.87 15.04
C TYR A 47 -4.26 -8.37 14.86
N TRP A 48 -4.79 -8.00 13.70
CA TRP A 48 -5.19 -6.62 13.40
C TRP A 48 -6.17 -6.11 14.45
N THR A 49 -5.84 -4.99 15.09
CA THR A 49 -6.83 -4.32 15.94
C THR A 49 -7.92 -3.70 15.06
N LYS A 50 -9.07 -3.38 15.67
CA LYS A 50 -10.14 -2.66 14.96
C LYS A 50 -9.67 -1.30 14.44
N ASP A 51 -8.71 -0.67 15.11
CA ASP A 51 -8.17 0.63 14.74
C ASP A 51 -7.23 0.52 13.53
N ASP A 52 -6.40 -0.53 13.45
CA ASP A 52 -5.56 -0.80 12.27
C ASP A 52 -6.44 -0.99 11.02
N CYS A 53 -7.51 -1.77 11.15
CA CYS A 53 -8.48 -2.00 10.08
C CYS A 53 -9.16 -0.70 9.63
N ARG A 54 -9.47 0.20 10.57
CA ARG A 54 -10.09 1.49 10.28
C ARG A 54 -9.14 2.43 9.54
N ASN A 55 -7.89 2.52 10.01
CA ASN A 55 -6.86 3.37 9.40
C ASN A 55 -6.56 2.94 7.96
N ILE A 56 -6.47 1.63 7.72
CA ILE A 56 -6.27 1.09 6.38
C ILE A 56 -7.45 1.37 5.45
N LYS A 57 -8.69 1.20 5.94
CA LYS A 57 -9.88 1.54 5.16
C LYS A 57 -9.89 3.02 4.78
N ALA A 58 -9.53 3.90 5.72
CA ALA A 58 -9.38 5.31 5.42
C ALA A 58 -8.34 5.54 4.30
N TRP A 59 -7.17 4.90 4.34
CA TRP A 59 -6.17 5.03 3.26
C TRP A 59 -6.68 4.56 1.88
N ILE A 60 -7.52 3.53 1.87
CA ILE A 60 -8.15 3.03 0.64
C ILE A 60 -9.22 4.00 0.12
N GLU A 61 -9.97 4.64 1.01
CA GLU A 61 -11.10 5.53 0.67
C GLU A 61 -10.69 6.98 0.38
N ASP A 62 -9.59 7.48 0.96
CA ASP A 62 -9.22 8.92 0.97
C ASP A 62 -8.45 9.41 -0.28
N ALA A 63 -8.64 8.81 -1.48
CA ALA A 63 -8.00 9.30 -2.71
C ALA A 63 -8.76 9.03 -4.02
#